data_AF-A0A7R9MV40-F1
#
_entry.id   AF-A0A7R9MV40-F1
#
_cell.length_a   1.000
_cell.length_b   1.000
_cell.length_c   1.000
_cell.angle_alpha   90.00
_cell.angle_beta   90.00
_cell.angle_gamma   90.00
#
_symmetry.space_group_name_H-M   'P 1'
#
loop_
_entity.id
_entity.type
_entity.pdbx_description
1 polymer ?
#
loop_
_entity_poly.entity_id
_entity_poly.type
_entity_poly.pdbx_seq_one_letter_code
_entity_poly.pdbx_strand_id
1 'polypeptide(L)'
;IRFNLIKRRHHCRACGKVLCSQCCNCRAKLVYLDGEVARVCHVCYSTLARIAAIERNANDMNQSSPSTLRPDNLYPNSASGPSSASNMRSPDPNNPSEYCSTVSPLEQEQDLMNRMPP
;
A
#
# COMPACT_ATOMS: atom_id res chain seq x y z
N ILE A 1 15.71 15.83 -10.45
CA ILE A 1 15.93 16.29 -9.05
C ILE A 1 17.07 15.48 -8.43
N ARG A 2 17.98 16.10 -7.70
CA ARG A 2 19.06 15.39 -6.98
C ARG A 2 18.72 15.29 -5.49
N PHE A 3 18.57 14.08 -5.01
CA PHE A 3 18.32 13.79 -3.60
C PHE A 3 19.66 13.69 -2.84
N ASN A 4 19.63 14.01 -1.55
CA ASN A 4 20.77 13.90 -0.64
C ASN A 4 20.26 13.71 0.80
N LEU A 5 21.16 13.70 1.78
CA LEU A 5 20.81 13.48 3.18
C LEU A 5 19.77 14.48 3.72
N ILE A 6 19.77 15.71 3.20
CA ILE A 6 18.84 16.77 3.58
C ILE A 6 17.55 16.69 2.74
N LYS A 7 17.67 16.46 1.43
CA LYS A 7 16.56 16.33 0.48
C LYS A 7 16.08 14.88 0.38
N ARG A 8 15.17 14.52 1.28
CA ARG A 8 14.54 13.19 1.33
C ARG A 8 13.68 12.90 0.10
N ARG A 9 13.54 11.60 -0.18
CA ARG A 9 12.75 11.04 -1.28
C ARG A 9 11.29 10.81 -0.83
N HIS A 10 10.33 11.18 -1.66
CA HIS A 10 8.90 11.00 -1.38
C HIS A 10 8.22 10.28 -2.54
N HIS A 11 7.56 9.16 -2.25
CA HIS A 11 6.82 8.39 -3.24
C HIS A 11 5.39 8.91 -3.38
N CYS A 12 4.94 9.12 -4.62
CA CYS A 12 3.52 9.26 -4.92
C CYS A 12 2.86 7.88 -4.83
N ARG A 13 1.83 7.71 -4.01
CA ARG A 13 1.14 6.43 -3.87
C ARG A 13 0.33 6.07 -5.11
N ALA A 14 -0.17 7.07 -5.85
CA ALA A 14 -0.95 6.83 -7.06
C ALA A 14 -0.11 6.40 -8.28
N CYS A 15 1.12 6.90 -8.44
CA CYS A 15 1.93 6.64 -9.65
C CYS A 15 3.35 6.12 -9.38
N GLY A 16 3.72 5.88 -8.11
CA GLY A 16 5.01 5.32 -7.71
C GLY A 16 6.23 6.27 -7.84
N LYS A 17 6.12 7.38 -8.59
CA LYS A 17 7.24 8.30 -8.82
C LYS A 17 7.83 8.85 -7.52
N VAL A 18 9.16 8.99 -7.49
CA VAL A 18 9.92 9.60 -6.39
C VAL A 18 10.14 11.08 -6.65
N LEU A 19 9.66 11.93 -5.76
CA LEU A 19 9.77 13.39 -5.85
C LEU A 19 10.26 13.99 -4.52
N CYS A 20 10.50 15.31 -4.47
CA CYS A 20 10.68 16.00 -3.19
C CYS A 20 9.36 16.20 -2.46
N SER A 21 9.44 16.69 -1.22
CA SER A 21 8.28 17.02 -0.39
C SER A 21 7.33 17.99 -1.10
N GLN A 22 7.86 19.06 -1.70
CA GLN A 22 7.07 20.10 -2.35
C GLN A 22 6.29 19.59 -3.58
N CYS A 23 6.88 18.70 -4.38
CA CYS A 23 6.22 18.13 -5.55
C CYS A 23 5.24 16.98 -5.20
N CYS A 24 5.29 16.48 -3.96
CA CYS A 24 4.49 15.36 -3.47
C CYS A 24 3.94 15.64 -2.07
N ASN A 25 3.23 16.76 -1.92
CA ASN A 25 2.59 17.20 -0.68
C ASN A 25 1.05 17.12 -0.69
N CYS A 26 0.43 16.72 -1.80
CA CYS A 26 -1.02 16.54 -1.88
C CYS A 26 -1.46 15.20 -1.27
N ARG A 27 -2.76 15.11 -0.95
CA ARG A 27 -3.40 13.87 -0.49
C ARG A 27 -4.71 13.64 -1.25
N ALA A 28 -4.97 12.41 -1.67
CA ALA A 28 -6.19 12.02 -2.37
C ALA A 28 -6.64 10.62 -1.95
N LYS A 29 -7.94 10.32 -2.07
CA LYS A 29 -8.49 8.97 -1.89
C LYS A 29 -8.04 8.08 -3.04
N LEU A 30 -7.57 6.87 -2.74
CA LEU A 30 -7.11 5.90 -3.74
C LEU A 30 -7.94 4.61 -3.66
N VAL A 31 -8.55 4.22 -4.78
CA VAL A 31 -9.47 3.06 -4.84
C VAL A 31 -8.77 1.75 -4.49
N TYR A 32 -7.53 1.55 -4.93
CA TYR A 32 -6.77 0.34 -4.60
C TYR A 32 -6.40 0.23 -3.12
N LEU A 33 -6.58 1.32 -2.37
CA LEU A 33 -6.35 1.40 -0.93
C LEU A 33 -7.69 1.53 -0.19
N ASP A 34 -8.75 0.91 -0.72
CA ASP A 34 -10.13 0.93 -0.18
C ASP A 34 -10.70 2.35 0.03
N GLY A 35 -10.26 3.32 -0.78
CA GLY A 35 -10.68 4.71 -0.68
C GLY A 35 -9.92 5.52 0.38
N GLU A 36 -8.87 4.97 0.99
CA GLU A 36 -8.04 5.65 1.97
C GLU A 36 -7.28 6.85 1.38
N VAL A 37 -7.10 7.87 2.21
CA VAL A 37 -6.44 9.13 1.82
C VAL A 37 -4.93 9.00 1.91
N ALA A 38 -4.24 8.96 0.78
CA ALA A 38 -2.80 8.76 0.70
C ALA A 38 -2.07 9.92 -0.01
N ARG A 39 -0.75 10.02 0.23
CA ARG A 39 0.13 11.05 -0.37
C ARG A 39 0.26 10.87 -1.88
N VAL A 40 0.05 11.93 -2.64
CA VAL A 40 0.18 11.95 -4.11
C VAL A 40 0.94 13.17 -4.62
N CYS A 41 1.46 13.10 -5.84
CA CYS A 41 2.04 14.27 -6.51
C CYS A 41 0.93 15.20 -7.04
N HIS A 42 1.29 16.45 -7.35
CA HIS A 42 0.33 17.46 -7.86
C HIS A 42 -0.40 16.99 -9.11
N VAL A 43 0.33 16.36 -10.04
CA VAL A 43 -0.24 15.83 -11.29
C VAL A 43 -1.32 14.78 -10.99
N CYS A 44 -1.03 13.82 -10.10
CA CYS A 44 -2.01 12.80 -9.73
C CYS A 44 -3.19 13.40 -8.98
N TYR A 45 -2.97 14.37 -8.09
CA TYR A 45 -4.05 15.04 -7.37
C TYR A 45 -5.04 15.70 -8.33
N SER A 46 -4.56 16.51 -9.27
CA SER A 46 -5.41 17.18 -10.26
C SER A 46 -6.16 16.20 -11.16
N THR A 47 -5.50 15.12 -11.61
CA THR A 47 -6.13 14.08 -12.41
C THR A 47 -7.25 13.36 -11.65
N LEU A 48 -6.98 12.95 -10.40
CA LEU A 48 -7.97 12.27 -9.56
C LEU A 48 -9.16 13.18 -9.24
N ALA A 49 -8.91 14.45 -8.92
CA ALA A 49 -9.97 15.43 -8.65
C ALA A 49 -10.88 15.65 -9.87
N ARG A 50 -10.29 15.70 -11.07
CA ARG A 50 -11.05 15.82 -12.33
C ARG A 50 -11.91 14.59 -12.60
N ILE A 51 -11.36 13.38 -12.42
CA ILE A 51 -12.10 12.13 -12.59
C ILE A 51 -13.30 12.10 -11.62
N ALA A 52 -13.08 12.40 -10.34
CA ALA A 52 -14.14 12.44 -9.34
C ALA A 52 -15.22 13.52 -9.61
N ALA A 53 -14.88 14.61 -10.29
CA ALA A 53 -15.88 15.60 -10.74
C ALA A 53 -16.72 15.06 -11.90
N ILE A 54 -16.10 14.38 -12.86
CA ILE A 54 -16.80 13.77 -14.00
C ILE A 54 -17.77 12.68 -13.52
N GLU A 55 -17.32 11.79 -12.63
CA GLU A 55 -18.17 10.72 -12.07
C GLU A 55 -19.38 11.28 -11.31
N ARG A 56 -19.22 12.37 -10.55
CA ARG A 56 -20.35 13.03 -9.87
C ARG A 56 -21.36 13.59 -10.86
N ASN A 57 -20.90 14.27 -11.91
CA ASN A 57 -21.77 14.84 -12.93
C ASN A 57 -22.50 13.75 -13.73
N ALA A 58 -21.85 12.62 -14.00
CA ALA A 58 -22.47 11.49 -14.67
C ALA A 58 -23.57 10.83 -13.82
N ASN A 59 -23.38 10.80 -12.49
CA ASN A 59 -24.37 10.24 -11.57
C ASN A 59 -25.63 11.12 -11.42
N ASP A 60 -25.50 12.44 -11.58
CA ASP A 60 -26.61 13.39 -11.50
C ASP A 60 -27.62 13.19 -12.66
N MET A 61 -27.13 12.81 -13.85
CA MET A 61 -27.96 12.53 -15.03
C MET A 61 -28.69 11.16 -15.00
N ASN A 62 -28.39 10.29 -14.02
CA ASN A 62 -28.97 8.94 -13.93
C ASN A 62 -30.01 8.81 -12.78
N GLN A 63 -30.41 9.91 -12.15
CA GLN A 63 -31.33 9.90 -10.99
C GLN A 63 -32.82 10.10 -11.31
N SER A 64 -33.21 10.07 -12.59
CA SER A 64 -34.63 10.05 -12.99
C SER A 64 -35.11 8.63 -13.31
N SER A 65 -35.19 7.73 -12.32
CA SER A 65 -36.04 6.52 -12.35
C SER A 65 -36.06 5.78 -10.99
N PRO A 66 -37.20 5.72 -10.27
CA PRO A 66 -37.38 4.82 -9.13
C PRO A 66 -38.18 3.58 -9.54
N SER A 67 -37.68 2.36 -9.27
CA SER A 67 -38.51 1.13 -9.21
C SER A 67 -37.79 -0.03 -8.50
N THR A 68 -38.17 -0.21 -7.23
CA THR A 68 -38.48 -1.41 -6.45
C THR A 68 -38.17 -2.82 -7.02
N LEU A 69 -37.46 -3.65 -6.22
CA LEU A 69 -37.87 -4.94 -5.60
C LEU A 69 -36.66 -5.90 -5.40
N ARG A 70 -36.50 -6.42 -4.16
CA ARG A 70 -35.63 -7.57 -3.82
C ARG A 70 -36.27 -8.89 -4.34
N PRO A 71 -35.58 -10.05 -4.35
CA PRO A 71 -35.44 -10.85 -3.12
C PRO A 71 -34.13 -11.67 -2.98
N ASP A 72 -34.05 -12.31 -1.82
CA ASP A 72 -32.98 -13.06 -1.16
C ASP A 72 -32.16 -14.06 -1.99
N ASN A 73 -30.88 -14.20 -1.63
CA ASN A 73 -30.11 -15.43 -1.81
C ASN A 73 -29.37 -15.76 -0.52
N LEU A 74 -29.95 -16.67 0.26
CA LEU A 74 -29.25 -17.49 1.23
C LEU A 74 -28.25 -18.38 0.46
N TYR A 75 -26.97 -18.40 0.86
CA TYR A 75 -26.05 -19.45 0.44
C TYR A 75 -25.38 -20.12 1.65
N PRO A 76 -25.14 -21.44 1.61
CA PRO A 76 -24.80 -22.26 2.78
C PRO A 76 -23.29 -22.36 3.04
N ASN A 77 -22.98 -22.83 4.24
CA ASN A 77 -21.67 -23.18 4.79
C ASN A 77 -20.74 -23.98 3.85
N SER A 78 -19.43 -23.78 4.01
CA SER A 78 -18.45 -24.86 3.88
C SER A 78 -17.23 -24.56 4.77
N ALA A 79 -17.18 -25.21 5.92
CA ALA A 79 -16.00 -25.29 6.77
C ALA A 79 -15.05 -26.38 6.24
N SER A 80 -13.74 -26.16 6.33
CA SER A 80 -12.74 -27.21 6.58
C SER A 80 -11.35 -26.60 6.74
N GLY A 81 -10.90 -26.50 7.99
CA GLY A 81 -9.47 -26.65 8.29
C GLY A 81 -9.10 -28.13 8.27
N PRO A 82 -7.81 -28.44 8.10
CA PRO A 82 -7.10 -28.90 9.28
C PRO A 82 -5.75 -28.21 9.50
N SER A 83 -5.42 -28.06 10.77
CA SER A 83 -4.20 -27.52 11.34
C SER A 83 -3.05 -28.53 11.31
N SER A 84 -1.92 -28.12 10.74
CA SER A 84 -0.60 -28.73 10.97
C SER A 84 0.46 -27.62 11.02
N ALA A 85 1.02 -27.42 12.21
CA ALA A 85 2.01 -26.40 12.50
C ALA A 85 3.38 -26.70 11.87
N SER A 86 3.92 -25.72 11.15
CA SER A 86 5.34 -25.34 11.23
C SER A 86 5.41 -23.84 10.93
N ASN A 87 5.53 -23.04 12.01
CA ASN A 87 5.67 -21.59 11.94
C ASN A 87 7.01 -21.22 11.30
N MET A 88 7.06 -21.15 9.97
CA MET A 88 8.02 -20.30 9.25
C MET A 88 7.25 -19.06 8.82
N ARG A 89 7.08 -18.14 9.75
CA ARG A 89 6.44 -16.85 9.47
C ARG A 89 7.44 -16.04 8.64
N SER A 90 7.16 -15.86 7.36
CA SER A 90 7.93 -14.92 6.53
C SER A 90 7.93 -13.55 7.21
N PRO A 91 9.10 -12.86 7.29
CA PRO A 91 9.18 -11.52 7.85
C PRO A 91 8.18 -10.58 7.18
N ASP A 92 7.48 -9.78 7.97
CA ASP A 92 6.57 -8.77 7.42
C ASP A 92 7.39 -7.74 6.63
N PRO A 93 7.15 -7.57 5.32
CA PRO A 93 7.91 -6.62 4.49
C PRO A 93 7.70 -5.16 4.93
N ASN A 94 6.70 -4.88 5.77
CA ASN A 94 6.46 -3.57 6.36
C ASN A 94 7.14 -3.37 7.71
N ASN A 95 7.77 -4.41 8.29
CA ASN A 95 8.51 -4.33 9.55
C ASN A 95 10.03 -4.56 9.37
N PRO A 96 10.83 -3.50 9.28
CA PRO A 96 12.28 -3.59 9.04
C PRO A 96 13.06 -4.41 10.05
N SER A 97 12.62 -4.48 11.31
CA SER A 97 13.32 -5.25 12.35
C SER A 97 13.24 -6.76 12.13
N GLU A 98 12.31 -7.23 11.30
CA GLU A 98 12.10 -8.66 11.04
C GLU A 98 12.96 -9.18 9.89
N TYR A 99 13.45 -8.29 9.01
CA TYR A 99 14.28 -8.68 7.85
C TYR A 99 15.66 -8.03 7.83
N CYS A 100 15.90 -6.98 8.64
CA CYS A 100 17.22 -6.36 8.79
C CYS A 100 17.86 -6.84 10.09
N SER A 101 19.03 -7.48 9.99
CA SER A 101 19.78 -7.91 11.18
C SER A 101 20.17 -6.71 12.02
N THR A 102 20.00 -6.82 13.33
CA THR A 102 20.46 -5.81 14.30
C THR A 102 21.95 -5.98 14.65
N VAL A 103 22.59 -7.05 14.16
CA VAL A 103 24.01 -7.34 14.38
C VAL A 103 24.84 -6.48 13.45
N SER A 104 25.91 -5.88 13.96
CA SER A 104 26.80 -5.06 13.13
C SER A 104 27.48 -5.92 12.06
N PRO A 105 27.78 -5.37 10.86
CA PRO A 105 28.45 -6.14 9.81
C PRO A 105 29.75 -6.81 10.27
N LEU A 106 30.49 -6.16 11.19
CA LEU A 106 31.72 -6.69 11.76
C LEU A 106 31.47 -7.95 12.60
N GLU A 107 30.45 -7.93 13.46
CA GLU A 107 30.08 -9.10 14.28
C GLU A 107 29.51 -10.24 13.43
N GLN A 108 28.80 -9.92 12.34
CA GLN A 108 28.33 -10.93 11.40
C GLN A 108 29.49 -11.68 10.74
N GLU A 109 30.58 -10.98 10.40
CA GLU A 109 31.78 -11.57 9.80
C GLU A 109 32.58 -12.40 10.81
N GLN A 110 32.69 -11.95 12.06
CA GLN A 110 33.35 -12.70 13.13
C GLN A 110 32.62 -14.01 13.49
N ASP A 111 31.28 -13.99 13.56
CA ASP A 111 30.51 -15.21 13.81
C ASP A 111 30.67 -16.22 12.66
N LEU A 112 30.79 -15.72 11.42
CA LEU A 112 31.05 -16.56 10.25
C LEU A 112 32.45 -17.21 10.32
N MET A 113 33.47 -16.46 10.72
CA MET A 113 34.83 -16.99 10.90
C MET A 113 34.92 -18.04 12.01
N ASN A 114 34.18 -17.84 13.11
CA ASN A 114 34.15 -18.78 14.24
C ASN A 114 33.37 -20.08 13.96
N ARG A 115 32.51 -20.08 12.93
CA ARG A 115 31.70 -21.25 12.53
C ARG A 115 32.38 -22.15 11.50
N MET A 116 33.55 -21.80 11.00
CA MET A 116 34.31 -22.67 10.10
C MET A 116 34.99 -23.77 10.92
N PRO A 117 34.70 -25.06 10.67
CA PRO A 117 35.40 -26.13 11.39
C PRO A 117 36.88 -26.18 10.95
N PRO A 118 37.78 -26.69 11.82
CA PRO A 118 39.21 -26.78 11.53
C PRO A 118 39.54 -27.73 10.37
#